data_AF-A0A7L4KEW9-F1
#
_entry.id   AF-A0A7L4KEW9-F1
#
_cell.length_a   1.000
_cell.length_b   1.000
_cell.length_c   1.000
_cell.angle_alpha   90.00
_cell.angle_beta   90.00
_cell.angle_gamma   90.00
#
_symmetry.space_group_name_H-M   'P 1'
#
loop_
_entity.id
_entity.type
_entity.pdbx_description
1 polymer ?
#
loop_
_entity_poly.entity_id
_entity_poly.type
_entity_poly.pdbx_seq_one_letter_code
_entity_poly.pdbx_strand_id
1 'polypeptide(L)'
;EISNVELVKKIADAWKELPATQKQVYEEARKTDWQRYGEQLAAYKAQLTPAQAAALKEERKNRLAKRRSFRAKRELTVLGKPKRPRSGFNIFVSENFQESEGASPVAKLKQLFDAWRKMSSSQKQPYLQLAEDDKVRYENEMKSWEAKMVELGREDLIRSRRQSPRKKTAETAKQAAKQAAAAKGSSQGKKAKSKLKKSEE
;
A
#
# COMPACT_ATOMS: atom_id res chain seq x y z
N GLU A 1 0.87 36.47 -19.41
CA GLU A 1 0.19 36.39 -18.10
C GLU A 1 1.23 36.11 -17.02
N ILE A 2 1.18 36.80 -15.88
CA ILE A 2 2.14 36.58 -14.78
C ILE A 2 1.77 35.25 -14.08
N SER A 3 2.75 34.39 -13.84
CA SER A 3 2.49 33.11 -13.15
C SER A 3 2.01 33.34 -11.72
N ASN A 4 1.15 32.47 -11.20
CA ASN A 4 0.69 32.55 -9.81
C ASN A 4 1.86 32.59 -8.82
N VAL A 5 2.95 31.87 -9.11
CA VAL A 5 4.17 31.87 -8.29
C VAL A 5 4.84 33.25 -8.27
N GLU A 6 4.88 33.93 -9.41
CA GLU A 6 5.46 35.26 -9.55
C GLU A 6 4.57 36.33 -8.91
N LEU A 7 3.25 36.19 -9.05
CA LEU A 7 2.28 37.06 -8.39
C LEU A 7 2.43 36.99 -6.86
N VAL A 8 2.49 35.78 -6.29
CA VAL A 8 2.67 35.59 -4.85
C VAL A 8 4.01 36.17 -4.37
N LYS A 9 5.08 36.03 -5.14
CA LYS A 9 6.37 36.67 -4.84
C LYS A 9 6.25 38.20 -4.80
N LYS A 10 5.65 38.80 -5.82
CA LYS A 10 5.43 40.26 -5.87
C LYS A 10 4.59 40.76 -4.68
N ILE A 11 3.53 40.03 -4.31
CA ILE A 11 2.70 40.36 -3.14
C ILE A 11 3.54 40.27 -1.85
N ALA A 12 4.36 39.22 -1.71
CA ALA A 12 5.21 39.06 -0.54
C ALA A 12 6.25 40.18 -0.41
N ASP A 13 6.83 40.62 -1.53
CA ASP A 13 7.77 41.74 -1.53
C ASP A 13 7.07 43.07 -1.23
N ALA A 14 5.89 43.32 -1.81
CA ALA A 14 5.07 44.49 -1.46
C ALA A 14 4.69 44.51 0.03
N TRP A 15 4.40 43.35 0.63
CA TRP A 15 4.16 43.25 2.07
C TRP A 15 5.41 43.59 2.89
N LYS A 16 6.61 43.21 2.46
CA LYS A 16 7.86 43.55 3.18
C LYS A 16 8.05 45.07 3.22
N GLU A 17 7.89 45.74 2.08
CA GLU A 17 8.05 47.20 1.94
C GLU A 17 6.95 48.02 2.63
N LEU A 18 5.81 47.40 3.00
CA LEU A 18 4.69 48.10 3.59
C LEU A 18 5.05 48.72 4.97
N PRO A 19 4.75 50.00 5.23
CA PRO A 19 5.00 50.63 6.52
C PRO A 19 4.27 49.94 7.69
N ALA A 20 4.84 50.02 8.89
CA ALA A 20 4.26 49.40 10.09
C ALA A 20 2.83 49.89 10.39
N THR A 21 2.54 51.17 10.15
CA THR A 21 1.20 51.75 10.36
C THR A 21 0.14 51.15 9.45
N GLN A 22 0.51 50.81 8.21
CA GLN A 22 -0.41 50.15 7.27
C GLN A 22 -0.54 48.65 7.57
N LYS A 23 0.54 48.00 8.04
CA LYS A 23 0.52 46.62 8.52
C LYS A 23 -0.36 46.46 9.77
N GLN A 24 -0.38 47.45 10.66
CA GLN A 24 -1.15 47.42 11.90
C GLN A 24 -2.65 47.17 11.67
N VAL A 25 -3.24 47.75 10.62
CA VAL A 25 -4.65 47.53 10.27
C VAL A 25 -4.94 46.04 10.05
N TYR A 26 -4.05 45.32 9.37
CA TYR A 26 -4.19 43.88 9.14
C TYR A 26 -3.93 43.06 10.40
N GLU A 27 -3.02 43.49 11.26
CA GLU A 27 -2.74 42.82 12.52
C GLU A 27 -3.90 42.94 13.51
N GLU A 28 -4.53 44.12 13.59
CA GLU A 28 -5.74 44.35 14.37
C GLU A 28 -6.89 43.52 13.84
N ALA A 29 -7.13 43.54 12.52
CA ALA A 29 -8.13 42.69 11.87
C ALA A 29 -7.87 41.20 12.14
N ARG A 30 -6.61 40.75 12.12
CA ARG A 30 -6.24 39.37 12.46
C ARG A 30 -6.58 39.03 13.91
N LYS A 31 -6.36 39.96 14.86
CA LYS A 31 -6.71 39.75 16.28
C LYS A 31 -8.21 39.62 16.46
N THR A 32 -9.00 40.52 15.86
CA THR A 32 -10.47 40.47 15.92
C THR A 32 -11.00 39.19 15.27
N ASP A 33 -10.47 38.81 14.10
CA ASP A 33 -10.86 37.59 13.41
C ASP A 33 -10.49 36.33 14.21
N TRP A 34 -9.36 36.36 14.93
CA TRP A 34 -8.97 35.25 15.80
C TRP A 34 -9.94 35.06 16.98
N GLN A 35 -10.37 36.15 17.61
CA GLN A 35 -11.38 36.11 18.67
C GLN A 35 -12.70 35.56 18.14
N ARG A 36 -13.19 36.11 17.01
CA ARG A 36 -14.40 35.64 16.33
C ARG A 36 -14.32 34.17 15.95
N TYR A 37 -13.19 33.72 15.39
CA TYR A 37 -12.97 32.32 15.04
C TYR A 37 -13.02 31.41 16.27
N GLY A 38 -12.44 31.84 17.39
CA GLY A 38 -12.46 31.11 18.65
C GLY A 38 -13.89 30.87 19.15
N GLU A 39 -14.70 31.93 19.20
CA GLU A 39 -16.12 31.87 19.59
C GLU A 39 -16.92 30.97 18.64
N GLN A 40 -16.77 31.16 17.33
CA GLN A 40 -17.45 30.35 16.32
C GLN A 40 -17.06 28.88 16.41
N LEU A 41 -15.77 28.58 16.64
CA LEU A 41 -15.29 27.20 16.79
C LEU A 41 -15.82 26.56 18.07
N ALA A 42 -15.93 27.32 19.17
CA ALA A 42 -16.50 26.85 20.42
C ALA A 42 -18.00 26.52 20.25
N ALA A 43 -18.78 27.44 19.67
CA ALA A 43 -20.19 27.23 19.36
C ALA A 43 -20.39 26.02 18.43
N TYR A 44 -19.59 25.92 17.36
CA TYR A 44 -19.61 24.77 16.45
C TYR A 44 -19.35 23.47 17.20
N LYS A 45 -18.26 23.38 17.98
CA LYS A 45 -17.92 22.16 18.73
C LYS A 45 -19.00 21.79 19.76
N ALA A 46 -19.65 22.76 20.39
CA ALA A 46 -20.75 22.51 21.34
C ALA A 46 -21.99 21.92 20.66
N GLN A 47 -22.24 22.27 19.39
CA GLN A 47 -23.35 21.72 18.60
C GLN A 47 -23.10 20.26 18.14
N LEU A 48 -21.85 19.80 18.12
CA LEU A 48 -21.51 18.48 17.59
C LEU A 48 -21.93 17.35 18.52
N THR A 49 -22.58 16.34 17.95
CA THR A 49 -22.75 15.06 18.64
C THR A 49 -21.41 14.32 18.79
N PRO A 50 -21.24 13.47 19.82
CA PRO A 50 -20.02 12.68 19.99
C PRO A 50 -19.67 11.83 18.77
N ALA A 51 -20.67 11.28 18.08
CA ALA A 51 -20.49 10.49 16.86
C ALA A 51 -19.95 11.34 15.70
N GLN A 52 -20.50 12.54 15.47
CA GLN A 52 -20.00 13.47 14.44
C GLN A 52 -18.57 13.94 14.75
N ALA A 53 -18.27 14.24 16.01
CA ALA A 53 -16.92 14.63 16.43
C ALA A 53 -15.89 13.50 16.18
N ALA A 54 -16.26 12.25 16.48
CA ALA A 54 -15.44 11.09 16.19
C ALA A 54 -15.23 10.89 14.67
N ALA A 55 -16.28 11.03 13.86
CA ALA A 55 -16.20 10.93 12.41
C ALA A 55 -15.25 11.98 11.81
N LEU A 56 -15.35 13.25 12.24
CA LEU A 56 -14.44 14.32 11.80
C LEU A 56 -12.99 14.06 12.22
N LYS A 57 -12.78 13.50 13.41
CA LYS A 57 -11.43 13.14 13.89
C LYS A 57 -10.83 12.05 13.00
N GLU A 58 -11.59 11.01 12.66
CA GLU A 58 -11.13 9.94 11.79
C GLU A 58 -10.90 10.43 10.35
N GLU A 59 -11.77 11.30 9.82
CA GLU A 59 -11.57 11.93 8.52
C GLU A 59 -10.27 12.75 8.48
N ARG A 60 -10.02 13.58 9.50
CA ARG A 60 -8.78 14.36 9.62
C ARG A 60 -7.54 13.46 9.66
N LYS A 61 -7.61 12.36 10.41
CA LYS A 61 -6.54 11.35 10.49
C LYS A 61 -6.31 10.67 9.14
N ASN A 62 -7.38 10.26 8.45
CA ASN A 62 -7.31 9.66 7.12
C ASN A 62 -6.71 10.63 6.09
N ARG A 63 -7.13 11.90 6.12
CA ARG A 63 -6.59 12.95 5.26
C ARG A 63 -5.10 13.17 5.52
N LEU A 64 -4.67 13.21 6.77
CA LEU A 64 -3.26 13.36 7.13
C LEU A 64 -2.45 12.13 6.74
N ALA A 65 -2.96 10.92 6.96
CA ALA A 65 -2.34 9.66 6.55
C ALA A 65 -2.17 9.60 5.03
N LYS A 66 -3.21 9.98 4.27
CA LYS A 66 -3.16 10.12 2.80
C LYS A 66 -2.10 11.14 2.38
N ARG A 67 -2.04 12.32 3.01
CA ARG A 67 -1.00 13.32 2.71
C ARG A 67 0.41 12.80 2.99
N ARG A 68 0.59 12.07 4.10
CA ARG A 68 1.88 11.45 4.44
C ARG A 68 2.27 10.38 3.42
N SER A 69 1.35 9.51 3.01
CA SER A 69 1.63 8.46 2.02
C SER A 69 1.95 9.04 0.64
N PHE A 70 1.27 10.11 0.21
CA PHE A 70 1.61 10.81 -1.03
C PHE A 70 2.99 11.46 -0.98
N ARG A 71 3.36 12.10 0.15
CA ARG A 71 4.71 12.68 0.31
C ARG A 71 5.79 11.61 0.25
N ALA A 72 5.62 10.50 0.98
CA ALA A 72 6.55 9.38 0.95
C ALA A 72 6.66 8.78 -0.46
N LYS A 73 5.53 8.61 -1.18
CA LYS A 73 5.54 8.12 -2.57
C LYS A 73 6.29 9.08 -3.51
N ARG A 74 6.09 10.39 -3.35
CA ARG A 74 6.78 11.41 -4.17
C ARG A 74 8.28 11.38 -3.89
N GLU A 75 8.68 11.29 -2.63
CA GLU A 75 10.09 11.16 -2.24
C GLU A 75 10.73 9.93 -2.89
N LEU A 76 10.10 8.75 -2.80
CA LEU A 76 10.59 7.54 -3.45
C LEU A 76 10.68 7.68 -4.98
N THR A 77 9.78 8.47 -5.59
CA THR A 77 9.82 8.75 -7.04
C THR A 77 10.99 9.65 -7.40
N VAL A 78 11.24 10.70 -6.60
CA VAL A 78 12.40 11.60 -6.78
C VAL A 78 13.72 10.86 -6.57
N LEU A 79 13.77 9.92 -5.63
CA LEU A 79 14.94 9.06 -5.40
C LEU A 79 15.09 7.95 -6.46
N GLY A 80 14.24 7.92 -7.48
CA GLY A 80 14.34 6.96 -8.58
C GLY A 80 14.13 5.51 -8.17
N LYS A 81 13.29 5.24 -7.17
CA LYS A 81 13.03 3.86 -6.73
C LYS A 81 12.49 3.00 -7.88
N PRO A 82 13.11 1.84 -8.17
CA PRO A 82 12.67 0.94 -9.23
C PRO A 82 11.18 0.59 -9.13
N LYS A 83 10.50 0.59 -10.29
CA LYS A 83 9.10 0.16 -10.38
C LYS A 83 9.02 -1.34 -10.16
N ARG A 84 7.97 -1.77 -9.43
CA ARG A 84 7.68 -3.19 -9.16
C ARG A 84 7.63 -4.01 -10.45
N PRO A 85 7.97 -5.31 -10.37
CA PRO A 85 7.97 -6.16 -11.54
C PRO A 85 6.55 -6.30 -12.10
N ARG A 86 6.43 -6.26 -13.42
CA ARG A 86 5.16 -6.43 -14.14
C ARG A 86 4.78 -7.89 -14.16
N SER A 87 3.50 -8.18 -13.91
CA SER A 87 2.95 -9.52 -14.13
C SER A 87 2.67 -9.75 -15.62
N GLY A 88 2.58 -11.01 -16.06
CA GLY A 88 2.27 -11.32 -17.45
C GLY A 88 0.94 -10.69 -17.91
N PHE A 89 -0.05 -10.62 -17.03
CA PHE A 89 -1.29 -9.89 -17.31
C PHE A 89 -1.07 -8.38 -17.48
N ASN A 90 -0.18 -7.74 -16.70
CA ASN A 90 0.12 -6.33 -16.89
C ASN A 90 0.80 -6.05 -18.24
N ILE A 91 1.65 -6.97 -18.69
CA ILE A 91 2.32 -6.90 -20.00
C ILE A 91 1.27 -7.05 -21.11
N PHE A 92 0.44 -8.09 -21.03
CA PHE A 92 -0.69 -8.29 -21.94
C PHE A 92 -1.60 -7.06 -22.02
N VAL A 93 -2.00 -6.50 -20.88
CA VAL A 93 -2.82 -5.28 -20.84
C VAL A 93 -2.06 -4.12 -21.49
N SER A 94 -0.77 -3.90 -21.20
CA SER A 94 -0.05 -2.77 -21.80
C SER A 94 0.04 -2.82 -23.32
N GLU A 95 0.09 -4.02 -23.91
CA GLU A 95 0.14 -4.20 -25.37
C GLU A 95 -1.24 -4.07 -26.00
N ASN A 96 -2.28 -4.61 -25.35
CA ASN A 96 -3.61 -4.73 -25.95
C ASN A 96 -4.57 -3.58 -25.55
N PHE A 97 -4.20 -2.70 -24.62
CA PHE A 97 -5.11 -1.67 -24.10
C PHE A 97 -5.48 -0.60 -25.12
N GLN A 98 -4.55 -0.20 -25.98
CA GLN A 98 -4.83 0.81 -27.01
C GLN A 98 -5.81 0.27 -28.06
N GLU A 99 -5.62 -0.98 -28.48
CA GLU A 99 -6.42 -1.66 -29.50
C GLU A 99 -7.75 -2.21 -28.96
N SER A 100 -7.90 -2.38 -27.65
CA SER A 100 -9.15 -2.87 -27.07
C SER A 100 -10.30 -1.87 -27.23
N GLU A 101 -11.47 -2.39 -27.59
CA GLU A 101 -12.71 -1.63 -27.73
C GLU A 101 -13.37 -1.34 -26.38
N GLY A 102 -14.05 -0.21 -26.27
CA GLY A 102 -14.84 0.09 -25.08
C GLY A 102 -14.94 1.58 -24.75
N ALA A 103 -16.14 1.99 -24.35
CA ALA A 103 -16.48 3.39 -24.07
C ALA A 103 -15.73 3.99 -22.86
N SER A 104 -15.15 3.16 -21.99
CA SER A 104 -14.36 3.64 -20.85
C SER A 104 -13.12 2.77 -20.59
N PRO A 105 -12.05 3.33 -19.99
CA PRO A 105 -10.88 2.56 -19.56
C PRO A 105 -11.23 1.34 -18.68
N VAL A 106 -12.27 1.47 -17.85
CA VAL A 106 -12.75 0.39 -16.99
C VAL A 106 -13.42 -0.72 -17.81
N ALA A 107 -14.19 -0.37 -18.84
CA ALA A 107 -14.80 -1.35 -19.74
C ALA A 107 -13.74 -2.11 -20.56
N LYS A 108 -12.76 -1.39 -21.11
CA LYS A 108 -11.60 -1.97 -21.82
C LYS A 108 -10.86 -2.98 -20.94
N LEU A 109 -10.54 -2.59 -19.70
CA LEU A 109 -9.83 -3.47 -18.76
C LEU A 109 -10.63 -4.74 -18.40
N LYS A 110 -11.96 -4.63 -18.25
CA LYS A 110 -12.83 -5.80 -18.02
C LYS A 110 -12.76 -6.78 -19.18
N GLN A 111 -12.86 -6.29 -20.42
CA GLN A 111 -12.77 -7.14 -21.61
C GLN A 111 -11.40 -7.82 -21.72
N LEU A 112 -10.31 -7.09 -21.50
CA LEU A 112 -8.96 -7.67 -21.51
C LEU A 112 -8.78 -8.72 -20.41
N PHE A 113 -9.36 -8.50 -19.23
CA PHE A 113 -9.34 -9.49 -18.16
C PHE A 113 -10.06 -10.78 -18.55
N ASP A 114 -11.23 -10.67 -19.20
CA ASP A 114 -11.98 -11.82 -19.68
C ASP A 114 -11.27 -12.55 -20.83
N ALA A 115 -10.66 -11.79 -21.76
CA ALA A 115 -9.84 -12.33 -22.83
C ALA A 115 -8.63 -13.10 -22.25
N TRP A 116 -7.91 -12.50 -21.31
CA TRP A 116 -6.80 -13.15 -20.61
C TRP A 116 -7.26 -14.44 -19.91
N ARG A 117 -8.41 -14.46 -19.25
CA ARG A 117 -8.93 -15.69 -18.62
C ARG A 117 -9.17 -16.81 -19.64
N LYS A 118 -9.71 -16.48 -20.81
CA LYS A 118 -10.02 -17.43 -21.90
C LYS A 118 -8.79 -17.91 -22.67
N MET A 119 -7.68 -17.17 -22.64
CA MET A 119 -6.44 -17.58 -23.32
C MET A 119 -5.89 -18.91 -22.79
N SER A 120 -5.36 -19.72 -23.70
CA SER A 120 -4.70 -20.99 -23.37
C SER A 120 -3.36 -20.76 -22.65
N SER A 121 -2.83 -21.82 -22.03
CA SER A 121 -1.50 -21.78 -21.40
C SER A 121 -0.41 -21.38 -22.40
N SER A 122 -0.47 -21.89 -23.62
CA SER A 122 0.47 -21.59 -24.71
C SER A 122 0.42 -20.12 -25.12
N GLN A 123 -0.78 -19.54 -25.26
CA GLN A 123 -0.93 -18.12 -25.57
C GLN A 123 -0.44 -17.21 -24.44
N LYS A 124 -0.51 -17.68 -23.19
CA LYS A 124 0.01 -16.95 -22.03
C LYS A 124 1.52 -17.06 -21.86
N GLN A 125 2.17 -18.10 -22.41
CA GLN A 125 3.60 -18.35 -22.18
C GLN A 125 4.50 -17.16 -22.52
N PRO A 126 4.36 -16.47 -23.66
CA PRO A 126 5.23 -15.33 -23.99
C PRO A 126 5.17 -14.23 -22.92
N TYR A 127 3.97 -13.89 -22.46
CA TYR A 127 3.77 -12.89 -21.41
C TYR A 127 4.30 -13.33 -20.04
N LEU A 128 4.21 -14.63 -19.73
CA LEU A 128 4.77 -15.18 -18.50
C LEU A 128 6.30 -15.17 -18.52
N GLN A 129 6.92 -15.45 -19.68
CA GLN A 129 8.36 -15.37 -19.87
C GLN A 129 8.84 -13.91 -19.70
N LEU A 130 8.18 -12.96 -20.37
CA LEU A 130 8.48 -11.53 -20.21
C LEU A 130 8.30 -11.05 -18.76
N ALA A 131 7.35 -11.62 -18.02
CA ALA A 131 7.18 -11.32 -16.61
C ALA A 131 8.31 -11.89 -15.73
N GLU A 132 8.91 -13.01 -16.12
CA GLU A 132 10.10 -13.55 -15.45
C GLU A 132 11.32 -12.67 -15.73
N ASP A 133 11.52 -12.25 -16.97
CA ASP A 133 12.59 -11.32 -17.34
C ASP A 133 12.45 -9.97 -16.60
N ASP A 134 11.22 -9.46 -16.43
CA ASP A 134 10.95 -8.22 -15.70
C ASP A 134 11.20 -8.37 -14.17
N LYS A 135 11.09 -9.58 -13.60
CA LYS A 135 11.54 -9.86 -12.23
C LYS A 135 13.05 -9.73 -12.12
N VAL A 136 13.80 -10.33 -13.06
CA VAL A 136 15.27 -10.24 -13.08
C VAL A 136 15.72 -8.78 -13.20
N ARG A 137 15.09 -8.02 -14.11
CA ARG A 137 15.28 -6.56 -14.23
C ARG A 137 15.07 -5.86 -12.88
N TYR A 138 13.92 -6.07 -12.24
CA TYR A 138 13.61 -5.43 -10.96
C TYR A 138 14.59 -5.80 -9.86
N GLU A 139 15.03 -7.05 -9.76
CA GLU A 139 16.01 -7.48 -8.77
C GLU A 139 17.35 -6.80 -8.95
N ASN A 140 17.83 -6.69 -10.19
CA ASN A 140 19.08 -6.00 -10.51
C ASN A 140 18.98 -4.50 -10.22
N GLU A 141 17.92 -3.83 -10.69
CA GLU A 141 17.69 -2.41 -10.42
C GLU A 141 17.57 -2.13 -8.92
N MET A 142 16.87 -3.00 -8.17
CA MET A 142 16.72 -2.83 -6.73
C MET A 142 18.03 -3.00 -5.97
N LYS A 143 18.89 -3.96 -6.36
CA LYS A 143 20.22 -4.11 -5.75
C LYS A 143 21.05 -2.83 -5.91
N SER A 144 21.10 -2.29 -7.12
CA SER A 144 21.82 -1.04 -7.41
C SER A 144 21.21 0.16 -6.68
N TRP A 145 19.87 0.25 -6.64
CA TRP A 145 19.18 1.32 -5.93
C TRP A 145 19.38 1.25 -4.41
N GLU A 146 19.32 0.06 -3.81
CA GLU A 146 19.56 -0.14 -2.38
C GLU A 146 20.99 0.21 -2.00
N ALA A 147 21.98 -0.18 -2.81
CA ALA A 147 23.38 0.23 -2.62
C ALA A 147 23.53 1.76 -2.64
N LYS A 148 22.89 2.45 -3.60
CA LYS A 148 22.87 3.91 -3.65
C LYS A 148 22.20 4.54 -2.43
N MET A 149 21.16 3.92 -1.88
CA MET A 149 20.50 4.43 -0.65
C MET A 149 21.41 4.30 0.58
N VAL A 150 22.20 3.23 0.69
CA VAL A 150 23.23 3.09 1.74
C VAL A 150 24.27 4.22 1.62
N GLU A 151 24.79 4.46 0.41
CA GLU A 151 25.78 5.50 0.16
C GLU A 151 25.28 6.91 0.53
N LEU A 152 23.99 7.17 0.30
CA LEU A 152 23.33 8.43 0.68
C LEU A 152 22.90 8.48 2.16
N GLY A 153 23.22 7.47 2.97
CA GLY A 153 22.84 7.39 4.38
C GLY A 153 21.34 7.17 4.63
N ARG A 154 20.59 6.73 3.61
CA ARG A 154 19.13 6.50 3.62
C ARG A 154 18.78 5.02 3.77
N GLU A 155 19.40 4.37 4.75
CA GLU A 155 19.16 2.95 5.04
C GLU A 155 17.71 2.66 5.47
N ASP A 156 16.98 3.67 5.94
CA ASP A 156 15.55 3.61 6.25
C ASP A 156 14.68 3.15 5.06
N LEU A 157 15.17 3.31 3.84
CA LEU A 157 14.44 3.02 2.61
C LEU A 157 14.73 1.63 2.02
N ILE A 158 15.69 0.90 2.57
CA ILE A 158 16.12 -0.41 2.11
C ILE A 158 15.11 -1.47 2.57
N ARG A 159 14.84 -2.47 1.72
CA ARG A 159 13.98 -3.58 2.13
C ARG A 159 14.64 -4.32 3.28
N SER A 160 13.93 -4.45 4.41
CA SER A 160 14.44 -5.30 5.49
C SER A 160 14.61 -6.72 4.96
N ARG A 161 15.81 -7.30 5.12
CA ARG A 161 16.19 -8.65 4.65
C ARG A 161 15.30 -9.77 5.24
N ARG A 162 14.40 -9.44 6.18
CA ARG A 162 13.40 -10.34 6.78
C ARG A 162 12.13 -10.46 5.92
N GLN A 163 12.26 -10.69 4.62
CA GLN A 163 11.20 -11.41 3.91
C GLN A 163 11.51 -12.90 4.03
N SER A 164 10.91 -13.47 5.07
CA SER A 164 10.72 -14.89 5.37
C SER A 164 10.83 -15.81 4.14
N PRO A 165 11.54 -16.96 4.24
CA PRO A 165 11.32 -18.06 3.31
C PRO A 165 9.82 -18.35 3.29
N ARG A 166 9.22 -18.46 2.11
CA ARG A 166 7.86 -18.99 1.96
C ARG A 166 7.84 -20.33 2.70
N LYS A 167 7.06 -20.40 3.78
CA LYS A 167 6.83 -21.60 4.58
C LYS A 167 6.56 -22.79 3.64
N LYS A 168 7.56 -23.64 3.43
CA LYS A 168 7.42 -25.01 2.91
C LYS A 168 6.73 -25.93 3.95
N THR A 169 5.89 -25.41 4.83
CA THR A 169 5.32 -26.18 5.95
C THR A 169 3.99 -26.86 5.60
N ALA A 170 3.40 -26.60 4.44
CA ALA A 170 2.14 -27.26 4.06
C ALA A 170 2.36 -28.69 3.51
N GLU A 171 3.49 -28.96 2.86
CA GLU A 171 3.77 -30.25 2.23
C GLU A 171 4.42 -31.23 3.23
N THR A 172 5.35 -30.75 4.06
CA THR A 172 5.98 -31.55 5.12
C THR A 172 5.00 -31.90 6.25
N ALA A 173 4.03 -31.03 6.57
CA ALA A 173 2.98 -31.34 7.54
C ALA A 173 1.96 -32.37 7.00
N LYS A 174 1.66 -32.36 5.70
CA LYS A 174 0.83 -33.40 5.07
C LYS A 174 1.53 -34.75 5.02
N GLN A 175 2.85 -34.79 4.79
CA GLN A 175 3.63 -36.03 4.83
C GLN A 175 3.79 -36.59 6.25
N ALA A 176 4.00 -35.73 7.26
CA ALA A 176 4.06 -36.14 8.66
C ALA A 176 2.70 -36.66 9.20
N ALA A 177 1.59 -36.03 8.79
CA ALA A 177 0.25 -36.49 9.17
C ALA A 177 -0.11 -37.84 8.52
N LYS A 178 0.34 -38.09 7.28
CA LYS A 178 0.12 -39.36 6.58
C LYS A 178 0.92 -40.51 7.21
N GLN A 179 2.12 -40.24 7.72
CA GLN A 179 2.93 -41.23 8.45
C GLN A 179 2.39 -41.50 9.87
N ALA A 180 1.88 -40.49 10.57
CA ALA A 180 1.27 -40.67 11.90
C ALA A 180 -0.07 -41.44 11.85
N ALA A 181 -0.84 -41.32 10.76
CA ALA A 181 -2.06 -42.10 10.56
C ALA A 181 -1.77 -43.58 10.26
N ALA A 182 -0.69 -43.89 9.53
CA ALA A 182 -0.28 -45.25 9.24
C ALA A 182 0.19 -46.01 10.50
N ALA A 183 0.82 -45.33 11.46
CA ALA A 183 1.27 -45.93 12.71
C ALA A 183 0.11 -46.28 13.68
N LYS A 184 -1.02 -45.56 13.62
CA LYS A 184 -2.18 -45.82 14.49
C LYS A 184 -3.09 -46.96 14.01
N GLY A 185 -2.97 -47.40 12.76
CA GLY A 185 -3.73 -48.55 12.23
C GLY A 185 -3.23 -49.93 12.69
N SER A 186 -2.03 -50.02 13.26
CA SER A 186 -1.39 -51.32 13.58
C SER A 186 -1.65 -51.82 15.02
N SER A 187 -2.11 -50.98 15.96
CA SER A 187 -2.17 -51.37 17.38
C SER A 187 -3.53 -51.84 17.90
N GLN A 188 -4.59 -51.93 17.08
CA GLN A 188 -5.92 -52.36 17.53
C GLN A 188 -6.16 -53.90 17.52
N GLY A 189 -5.14 -54.71 17.21
CA GLY A 189 -5.26 -56.18 17.14
C GLY A 189 -4.85 -57.00 18.38
N LYS A 190 -4.38 -56.40 19.49
CA LYS A 190 -3.77 -57.17 20.60
C LYS A 190 -4.29 -56.86 22.02
N LYS A 191 -5.52 -56.37 22.18
CA LYS A 191 -6.11 -56.10 23.52
C LYS A 191 -7.40 -56.88 23.83
N ALA A 192 -7.53 -58.12 23.35
CA ALA A 192 -8.70 -58.98 23.62
C ALA A 192 -8.38 -60.30 24.36
N LYS A 193 -7.26 -60.41 25.10
CA LYS A 193 -6.88 -61.67 25.78
C LYS A 193 -6.45 -61.62 27.24
N SER A 194 -6.68 -60.55 28.02
CA SER A 194 -6.13 -60.50 29.39
C SER A 194 -7.04 -59.98 30.52
N LYS A 195 -8.37 -60.16 30.44
CA LYS A 195 -9.23 -59.99 31.63
C LYS A 195 -10.28 -61.09 31.74
N LEU A 196 -9.80 -62.31 31.99
CA LEU A 196 -10.55 -63.41 32.58
C LEU A 196 -9.73 -63.87 33.79
N LYS A 197 -9.97 -63.29 34.98
CA LYS A 197 -9.70 -63.86 36.32
C LYS A 197 -9.99 -62.86 37.43
N LYS A 198 -10.55 -63.41 38.52
CA LYS A 198 -11.00 -62.87 39.82
C LYS A 198 -12.44 -62.35 39.86
N SER A 199 -13.47 -63.11 40.28
CA SER A 199 -13.77 -63.87 41.54
C SER A 199 -14.04 -62.94 42.73
N GLU A 200 -15.31 -62.86 43.15
CA GLU A 200 -15.85 -63.42 44.43
C GLU A 200 -15.35 -62.65 45.65
N GLU A 201 -16.20 -61.79 46.21
CA GLU A 201 -16.90 -61.94 47.50
C GLU A 201 -17.88 -60.78 47.69
#